data_AF-A0A6J4VW64-F1
#
_entry.id   AF-A0A6J4VW64-F1
#
_cell.length_a   1.000
_cell.length_b   1.000
_cell.length_c   1.000
_cell.angle_alpha   90.00
_cell.angle_beta   90.00
_cell.angle_gamma   90.00
#
_symmetry.space_group_name_H-M   'P 1'
#
loop_
_entity.id
_entity.type
_entity.pdbx_description
1 polymer ?
#
loop_
_entity_poly.entity_id
_entity_poly.type
_entity_poly.pdbx_seq_one_letter_code
_entity_poly.pdbx_strand_id
1 'polypeptide(L)' 'MSSGKETTIVDNEVYNLLMTTATKLEGLAAYDKYQQDGQANDPIWAQLRQQDEQAVRQCLQQLERFAQEGKLTAK' A
#
# COMPACT_ATOMS: atom_id res chain seq x y z
N MET A 1 28.01 -5.18 -17.87
CA MET A 1 26.92 -6.11 -17.56
C MET A 1 25.65 -5.49 -18.11
N SER A 2 25.01 -6.11 -19.10
CA SER A 2 23.78 -5.58 -19.68
C SER A 2 22.67 -5.76 -18.65
N SER A 3 22.25 -4.66 -18.02
CA SER A 3 21.05 -4.64 -17.19
C SER A 3 19.90 -4.91 -18.15
N GLY A 4 19.44 -6.16 -18.21
CA GLY A 4 18.26 -6.52 -18.98
C GLY A 4 17.14 -5.58 -18.52
N LYS A 5 16.66 -4.73 -19.43
CA LYS A 5 15.42 -3.99 -19.20
C LYS A 5 14.33 -5.05 -19.06
N GLU A 6 14.00 -5.45 -17.84
CA GLU A 6 12.77 -6.16 -17.57
C GLU A 6 11.65 -5.28 -18.11
N THR A 7 10.92 -5.81 -19.09
CA THR A 7 9.80 -5.10 -19.72
C THR A 7 8.60 -5.27 -18.78
N THR A 8 8.60 -4.55 -17.68
CA THR A 8 7.47 -4.53 -16.75
C THR A 8 6.33 -3.72 -17.37
N ILE A 9 5.07 -4.08 -17.09
CA ILE A 9 3.91 -3.35 -17.59
C ILE A 9 3.79 -1.98 -16.89
N VAL A 10 4.32 -1.91 -15.67
CA VAL A 10 4.22 -0.79 -14.73
C VAL A 10 5.63 -0.48 -14.23
N ASP A 11 5.95 0.80 -14.08
CA ASP A 11 7.23 1.23 -13.51
C ASP A 11 7.47 0.58 -12.13
N ASN A 12 8.71 0.18 -11.82
CA ASN A 12 9.04 -0.52 -10.58
C ASN A 12 8.65 0.30 -9.33
N GLU A 13 8.77 1.63 -9.38
CA GLU A 13 8.35 2.50 -8.28
C GLU A 13 6.82 2.47 -8.11
N VAL A 14 6.07 2.46 -9.21
CA VAL A 14 4.60 2.36 -9.19
C VAL A 14 4.16 0.99 -8.70
N TYR A 15 4.80 -0.09 -9.15
CA TYR A 15 4.53 -1.45 -8.67
C TYR A 15 4.78 -1.57 -7.17
N ASN A 16 5.93 -1.10 -6.68
CA ASN A 16 6.27 -1.15 -5.26
C ASN A 16 5.27 -0.36 -4.41
N LEU A 17 4.81 0.79 -4.92
CA LEU A 17 3.82 1.61 -4.24
C LEU A 17 2.44 0.95 -4.21
N LEU A 18 2.01 0.34 -5.32
CA LEU A 18 0.77 -0.44 -5.39
C LEU A 18 0.81 -1.63 -4.43
N MET A 19 1.91 -2.38 -4.43
CA MET A 19 2.09 -3.53 -3.54
C MET A 19 2.06 -3.10 -2.06
N THR A 20 2.78 -2.02 -1.72
CA THR A 20 2.76 -1.45 -0.36
C THR A 20 1.34 -1.04 0.06
N THR A 21 0.59 -0.42 -0.85
CA THR A 21 -0.80 -0.01 -0.60
C THR A 21 -1.69 -1.24 -0.36
N ALA A 22 -1.57 -2.27 -1.20
CA ALA A 22 -2.35 -3.50 -1.10
C ALA A 22 -2.10 -4.22 0.22
N THR A 23 -0.85 -4.44 0.59
CA THR A 23 -0.47 -5.11 1.86
C THR A 23 -1.01 -4.36 3.07
N LYS A 24 -1.04 -3.02 3.05
CA LYS A 24 -1.61 -2.23 4.15
C LYS A 24 -3.11 -2.35 4.24
N LEU A 25 -3.82 -2.35 3.11
CA LEU A 25 -5.26 -2.59 3.07
C LEU A 25 -5.62 -3.98 3.59
N GLU A 26 -4.82 -5.00 3.28
CA GLU A 26 -4.97 -6.35 3.86
C GLU A 26 -4.80 -6.34 5.39
N GLY A 27 -3.81 -5.59 5.89
CA GLY A 27 -3.62 -5.39 7.33
C GLY A 27 -4.84 -4.75 8.01
N LEU A 28 -5.41 -3.71 7.41
CA LEU A 28 -6.64 -3.06 7.91
C LEU A 28 -7.82 -4.05 8.00
N ALA A 29 -8.00 -4.89 6.98
CA ALA A 29 -9.05 -5.91 7.00
C ALA A 29 -8.82 -6.98 8.08
N ALA A 30 -7.56 -7.27 8.44
CA ALA A 30 -7.23 -8.15 9.56
C ALA A 30 -7.55 -7.50 10.91
N TYR A 31 -7.25 -6.21 11.11
CA TYR A 31 -7.58 -5.50 12.34
C TYR A 31 -9.10 -5.47 12.60
N ASP A 32 -9.92 -5.28 11.56
CA ASP A 32 -11.39 -5.32 11.68
C ASP A 32 -11.89 -6.68 12.21
N LYS A 33 -11.25 -7.79 11.82
CA LYS A 33 -11.58 -9.13 12.36
C LYS A 33 -11.18 -9.26 13.83
N TYR A 34 -10.00 -8.77 14.21
CA TYR A 34 -9.54 -8.82 15.61
C TYR A 34 -10.38 -7.95 16.54
N GLN A 35 -10.93 -6.83 16.04
CA GLN A 35 -11.89 -6.03 16.79
C GLN A 35 -13.23 -6.76 16.99
N GLN A 36 -13.69 -7.53 16.00
CA GLN A 36 -14.96 -8.26 16.04
C GLN A 36 -14.91 -9.53 16.91
N ASP A 37 -13.80 -10.27 16.86
CA ASP A 37 -13.65 -11.56 17.55
C ASP A 37 -13.47 -11.42 19.08
N GLY A 38 -13.53 -10.20 19.63
CA GLY A 38 -13.68 -9.91 21.06
C GLY A 38 -12.48 -10.28 21.94
N GLN A 39 -11.45 -10.93 21.40
CA GLN A 39 -10.24 -11.31 22.13
C GLN A 39 -9.23 -10.16 22.27
N ALA A 40 -9.41 -9.06 21.51
CA ALA A 40 -8.43 -7.97 21.50
C ALA A 40 -9.08 -6.60 21.23
N ASN A 41 -9.77 -6.04 22.23
CA ASN A 41 -9.80 -4.57 22.40
C ASN A 41 -8.42 -4.06 22.92
N ASP A 42 -7.33 -4.64 22.40
CA ASP A 42 -5.97 -4.24 22.74
C ASP A 42 -5.70 -2.89 22.05
N PRO A 43 -5.30 -1.85 22.79
CA PRO A 43 -4.91 -0.55 22.23
C PRO A 43 -3.94 -0.65 21.04
N ILE A 44 -3.15 -1.73 20.97
CA ILE A 44 -2.22 -1.96 19.86
C ILE A 44 -2.92 -2.03 18.50
N TRP A 45 -4.08 -2.68 18.37
CA TRP A 45 -4.76 -2.84 17.08
C TRP A 45 -5.38 -1.53 16.60
N ALA A 46 -5.94 -0.75 17.52
CA ALA A 46 -6.44 0.59 17.21
C ALA A 46 -5.30 1.51 16.75
N GLN A 47 -4.14 1.45 17.43
CA GLN A 47 -2.96 2.22 17.05
C GLN A 47 -2.41 1.81 15.67
N LEU A 48 -2.25 0.50 15.42
CA LEU A 48 -1.75 -0.02 14.15
C LEU A 48 -2.71 0.33 13.00
N ARG A 49 -4.02 0.20 13.23
CA ARG A 49 -5.05 0.64 12.28
C ARG A 49 -4.88 2.11 11.91
N GLN A 50 -4.75 3.00 12.90
CA GLN A 50 -4.59 4.43 12.64
C GLN A 50 -3.33 4.72 11.80
N GLN A 51 -2.23 4.04 12.09
CA GLN A 51 -0.97 4.19 11.35
C GLN A 51 -1.11 3.71 9.90
N ASP A 52 -1.69 2.54 9.68
CA ASP A 52 -1.87 2.00 8.34
C ASP A 52 -2.89 2.81 7.52
N GLU A 53 -3.96 3.32 8.13
CA GLU A 53 -4.87 4.25 7.47
C GLU A 53 -4.17 5.53 7.00
N GLN A 54 -3.29 6.10 7.83
CA GLN A 54 -2.50 7.26 7.43
C GLN A 54 -1.55 6.92 6.28
N ALA A 55 -0.86 5.78 6.38
CA ALA A 55 0.08 5.36 5.35
C ALA A 55 -0.63 5.07 4.00
N VAL A 56 -1.79 4.40 4.02
CA VAL A 56 -2.60 4.18 2.81
C VAL A 56 -2.99 5.50 2.15
N ARG A 57 -3.44 6.49 2.93
CA ARG A 57 -3.76 7.83 2.38
C ARG A 57 -2.55 8.47 1.68
N GLN A 58 -1.36 8.37 2.28
CA GLN A 58 -0.13 8.88 1.66
C GLN A 58 0.24 8.12 0.38
N CYS A 59 0.10 6.79 0.39
CA CYS A 59 0.37 5.99 -0.81
C CYS A 59 -0.59 6.32 -1.95
N LEU A 60 -1.89 6.50 -1.68
CA LEU A 60 -2.88 6.89 -2.68
C LEU A 60 -2.59 8.27 -3.28
N GLN A 61 -2.23 9.26 -2.44
CA GLN A 61 -1.82 10.59 -2.93
C GLN A 61 -0.59 10.51 -3.85
N GLN A 62 0.37 9.65 -3.52
CA GLN A 62 1.56 9.46 -4.35
C GLN A 62 1.22 8.73 -5.67
N LEU A 63 0.29 7.77 -5.66
CA LEU A 63 -0.21 7.12 -6.88
C LEU A 63 -0.92 8.12 -7.79
N GLU A 64 -1.76 9.00 -7.24
CA GLU A 64 -2.41 10.08 -7.99
C GLU A 64 -1.38 11.00 -8.64
N ARG A 65 -0.31 11.34 -7.91
CA ARG A 65 0.80 12.11 -8.47
C ARG A 65 1.49 11.39 -9.62
N PHE A 66 1.76 10.08 -9.49
CA PHE A 66 2.32 9.28 -10.59
C PHE A 66 1.40 9.22 -11.81
N ALA A 67 0.07 9.19 -11.59
CA ALA A 67 -0.90 9.29 -12.68
C ALA A 67 -0.81 10.63 -13.42
N GLN A 68 -0.76 11.73 -12.67
CA GLN A 68 -0.62 13.08 -13.22
C GLN A 68 0.70 13.28 -13.97
N GLU A 69 1.78 12.64 -13.52
CA GLU A 69 3.11 12.69 -14.14
C GLU A 69 3.26 11.71 -15.32
N GLY A 70 2.23 10.92 -15.67
CA GLY A 70 2.28 9.95 -16.76
C GLY A 70 3.25 8.78 -16.50
N LYS A 71 3.46 8.42 -15.23
CA LYS A 71 4.42 7.39 -14.79
C LYS A 71 3.81 6.01 -14.57
N LEU A 72 2.50 5.83 -14.77
CA LEU A 72 1.80 4.58 -14.46
C LEU A 72 2.23 3.38 -15.32
N THR A 73 2.81 3.63 -16.49
CA THR A 73 3.28 2.59 -17.41
C THR A 73 4.79 2.64 -17.52
N ALA A 74 5.44 1.49 -17.68
CA ALA A 74 6.88 1.46 -17.93
C ALA A 74 7.25 2.17 -19.26
N LYS A 75 8.45 2.76 -19.31
CA LYS A 75 9.00 3.49 -20.47
C LYS A 75 10.02 2.68 -21.28
#